data_AF-A0A1V5DR17-F1
#
_entry.id   AF-A0A1V5DR17-F1
#
_cell.length_a   1.000
_cell.length_b   1.000
_cell.length_c   1.000
_cell.angle_alpha   90.00
_cell.angle_beta   90.00
_cell.angle_gamma   90.00
#
_symmetry.space_group_name_H-M   'P 1'
#
loop_
_entity.id
_entity.type
_entity.pdbx_description
1 polymer ?
#
loop_
_entity_poly.entity_id
_entity_poly.type
_entity_poly.pdbx_seq_one_letter_code
_entity_poly.pdbx_strand_id
1 'polypeptide(L)' 'MALLKEAGIPIGRMLFIPKEGLSKDDLEIEATGQYQLMEKPDCFVVKNAECCRSISVKVRTKE' A
#
# COMPACT_ATOMS: atom_id res chain seq x y z
N MET A 1 0.91 14.58 8.15
CA MET A 1 0.76 13.34 7.36
C MET A 1 0.13 13.68 6.02
N ALA A 2 0.83 13.48 4.89
CA ALA A 2 0.27 13.71 3.56
C ALA A 2 -0.30 12.39 2.99
N LEU A 3 -1.49 12.45 2.40
CA LEU A 3 -2.08 11.29 1.71
C LEU A 3 -1.36 11.09 0.38
N LEU A 4 -0.63 9.98 0.23
CA LEU A 4 0.05 9.63 -1.02
C LEU A 4 -0.89 8.91 -1.97
N LYS A 5 -1.63 7.93 -1.46
CA LYS A 5 -2.53 7.10 -2.27
C LYS A 5 -3.65 6.50 -1.43
N GLU A 6 -4.84 6.48 -2.00
CA GLU A 6 -5.97 5.72 -1.48
C GLU A 6 -6.56 4.90 -2.64
N ALA A 7 -6.65 3.58 -2.48
CA ALA A 7 -7.19 2.72 -3.52
C ALA A 7 -7.77 1.42 -2.93
N GLY A 8 -8.83 0.93 -3.58
CA GLY A 8 -9.33 -0.43 -3.38
C GLY A 8 -8.55 -1.43 -4.23
N ILE A 9 -8.02 -2.50 -3.62
CA ILE A 9 -7.29 -3.57 -4.29
C ILE A 9 -8.20 -4.80 -4.36
N PRO A 10 -8.67 -5.21 -5.56
CA PRO A 10 -9.41 -6.45 -5.74
C PRO A 10 -8.56 -7.68 -5.38
N ILE A 11 -9.24 -8.80 -5.15
CA ILE A 11 -8.59 -10.08 -4.85
C ILE A 11 -7.57 -10.42 -5.94
N GLY A 12 -6.35 -10.78 -5.54
CA GLY A 12 -5.27 -11.16 -6.45
C GLY A 12 -4.62 -10.02 -7.23
N ARG A 13 -5.06 -8.77 -7.05
CA ARG A 13 -4.44 -7.58 -7.66
C ARG A 13 -3.39 -6.97 -6.74
N MET A 14 -2.56 -6.11 -7.33
CA MET A 14 -1.49 -5.38 -6.67
C MET A 14 -1.64 -3.89 -6.98
N LEU A 15 -1.33 -3.06 -5.99
CA LEU A 15 -1.22 -1.61 -6.11
C LEU A 15 0.26 -1.24 -6.07
N PHE A 16 0.68 -0.42 -7.02
CA PHE A 16 2.03 0.13 -7.09
C PHE A 16 1.98 1.57 -6.60
N ILE A 17 2.82 1.88 -5.63
CA ILE A 17 2.97 3.21 -5.04
C ILE A 17 4.39 3.67 -5.36
N PRO A 18 4.58 4.74 -6.13
CA PRO A 18 5.91 5.23 -6.47
C PRO A 18 6.66 5.65 -5.20
N LYS A 19 7.94 5.28 -5.13
CA LYS A 19 8.84 5.63 -4.03
C LYS A 19 9.51 6.95 -4.39
N GLU A 20 8.83 8.07 -4.19
CA GLU A 20 9.36 9.42 -4.48
C GLU A 20 10.41 9.86 -3.45
N GLY A 21 11.47 9.06 -3.25
CA GLY A 21 12.51 9.29 -2.25
C GLY A 21 12.13 8.96 -0.80
N LEU A 22 10.94 8.37 -0.58
CA LEU A 22 10.45 7.98 0.75
C LEU A 22 10.90 6.57 1.12
N SER A 23 11.27 6.34 2.38
CA SER A 23 11.57 4.99 2.88
C SER A 23 10.32 4.34 3.48
N LYS A 24 10.36 3.01 3.68
CA LYS A 24 9.24 2.29 4.30
C LYS A 24 8.91 2.83 5.69
N ASP A 25 9.92 3.28 6.43
CA ASP A 25 9.77 3.80 7.79
C ASP A 25 9.01 5.13 7.82
N ASP A 26 9.12 5.93 6.76
CA ASP A 26 8.39 7.20 6.57
C ASP A 26 6.94 6.99 6.12
N LEU A 27 6.51 5.74 5.95
CA LEU A 27 5.17 5.41 5.46
C LEU A 27 4.29 4.78 6.54
N GLU A 28 3.02 5.16 6.48
CA GLU A 28 1.93 4.55 7.21
C GLU A 28 0.93 3.96 6.21
N ILE A 29 0.70 2.65 6.31
CA ILE A 29 -0.19 1.91 5.43
C ILE A 29 -1.34 1.34 6.27
N GLU A 30 -2.50 1.94 6.11
CA GLU A 30 -3.74 1.47 6.71
C GLU A 30 -4.51 0.64 5.69
N ALA A 31 -4.88 -0.59 6.05
CA ALA A 31 -5.66 -1.47 5.20
C ALA A 31 -6.86 -2.05 5.94
N THR A 32 -7.99 -2.21 5.25
CA THR A 32 -9.21 -2.80 5.83
C THR A 32 -9.18 -4.34 5.89
N GLY A 33 -8.07 -4.97 5.51
CA GLY A 33 -7.89 -6.42 5.52
C GLY A 33 -6.42 -6.83 5.39
N GLN A 34 -6.18 -8.12 5.20
CA GLN A 34 -4.82 -8.65 5.05
C GLN A 34 -4.19 -8.20 3.74
N TYR A 35 -2.98 -7.68 3.84
CA TYR A 35 -2.17 -7.29 2.69
C TYR A 35 -0.73 -7.80 2.84
N GLN A 36 -0.07 -7.96 1.70
CA GLN A 36 1.38 -8.15 1.64
C GLN A 36 2.02 -6.88 1.09
N LEU A 37 3.04 -6.38 1.80
CA LEU A 37 3.85 -5.25 1.35
C LEU A 37 5.19 -5.77 0.84
N MET A 38 5.51 -5.46 -0.40
CA MET A 38 6.82 -5.69 -0.99
C MET A 38 7.47 -4.35 -1.30
N GLU A 39 8.72 -4.19 -0.87
CA GLU A 39 9.53 -3.02 -1.17
C GLU A 39 10.41 -3.31 -2.38
N LYS A 40 10.28 -2.49 -3.42
CA LYS A 40 11.16 -2.46 -4.58
C LYS A 40 11.99 -1.17 -4.55
N PRO A 41 13.12 -1.12 -5.26
CA PRO A 41 13.95 0.08 -5.33
C PRO A 41 13.16 1.32 -5.80
N ASP A 42 12.25 1.16 -6.77
CA ASP A 42 11.52 2.28 -7.37
C ASP A 42 10.10 2.50 -6.83
N CYS A 43 9.53 1.51 -6.13
CA CYS A 43 8.13 1.55 -5.69
C CYS A 43 7.83 0.60 -4.53
N PHE A 44 6.73 0.85 -3.83
CA PHE A 44 6.11 -0.10 -2.92
C PHE A 44 4.98 -0.83 -3.63
N VAL A 45 4.90 -2.13 -3.42
CA VAL A 45 3.84 -2.98 -3.96
C VAL A 45 2.99 -3.48 -2.81
N VAL A 46 1.72 -3.09 -2.79
CA VAL A 46 0.74 -3.62 -1.85
C VAL A 46 -0.12 -4.62 -2.59
N LYS A 47 -0.10 -5.88 -2.14
CA LYS A 47 -0.91 -6.95 -2.71
C LYS A 47 -2.05 -7.29 -1.76
N ASN A 48 -3.26 -7.45 -2.31
CA ASN A 48 -4.36 -8.00 -1.54
C ASN A 48 -4.09 -9.49 -1.23
N ALA A 49 -4.01 -9.83 0.07
CA ALA A 49 -3.80 -11.18 0.57
C ALA A 49 -5.08 -11.82 1.12
N GLU A 50 -6.21 -11.13 1.09
CA GLU A 50 -7.52 -11.71 1.40
C GLU A 50 -7.98 -12.65 0.29
N CYS A 51 -8.63 -13.75 0.69
CA CYS A 51 -9.15 -14.75 -0.22
C CYS A 51 -10.54 -14.41 -0.79
N CYS A 52 -11.32 -13.57 -0.11
CA CYS A 52 -12.76 -13.42 -0.39
C CYS A 52 -13.26 -11.98 -0.58
N ARG A 53 -12.42 -10.96 -0.43
CA ARG A 53 -12.85 -9.55 -0.56
C ARG A 53 -11.76 -8.62 -1.05
N SER A 54 -12.20 -7.52 -1.65
CA SER A 54 -11.34 -6.37 -1.91
C SER A 54 -10.95 -5.71 -0.59
N ILE A 55 -9.72 -5.22 -0.52
CA ILE A 55 -9.24 -4.40 0.60
C ILE A 55 -9.14 -2.96 0.17
N SER A 56 -9.41 -2.02 1.07
CA SER A 56 -9.09 -0.62 0.86
C SER A 56 -7.78 -0.34 1.54
N VAL A 57 -6.84 0.26 0.80
CA VAL A 57 -5.51 0.61 1.29
C VAL A 57 -5.34 2.12 1.21
N LYS A 58 -4.86 2.70 2.31
CA LYS A 58 -4.55 4.11 2.45
C LYS A 58 -3.10 4.26 2.87
N VAL A 59 -2.34 5.01 2.07
CA VAL A 59 -0.91 5.19 2.23
C VAL A 59 -0.66 6.66 2.53
N ARG A 60 0.00 6.90 3.66
CA ARG A 60 0.29 8.23 4.19
C ARG A 60 1.77 8.36 4.49
N THR A 61 2.29 9.57 4.43
CA THR A 61 3.60 9.86 5.04
C THR A 61 3.43 10.05 6.53
N LYS A 62 4.31 9.44 7.32
CA LYS A 62 4.58 9.84 8.70
C LYS A 62 5.37 11.15 8.64
N GLU A 63 4.99 12.11 9.48
CA GLU A 63 5.76 13.36 9.64
C GLU A 63 7.04 13.13 10.41
#